data_AF-A0A1I2L626-F1
#
_entry.id   AF-A0A1I2L626-F1
#
_cell.length_a   1.000
_cell.length_b   1.000
_cell.length_c   1.000
_cell.angle_alpha   90.00
_cell.angle_beta   90.00
_cell.angle_gamma   90.00
#
_symmetry.space_group_name_H-M   'P 1'
#
loop_
_entity.id
_entity.type
_entity.pdbx_description
1 polymer ?
#
loop_
_entity_poly.entity_id
_entity_poly.type
_entity_poly.pdbx_seq_one_letter_code
_entity_poly.pdbx_strand_id
1 'polypeptide(L)'
;MDVEDVLVVIAHPSGDVEVPLTDWIATGPGPRRLVRPVRARARSTGRRLPLSVIPLRYRNDGESRRAIAEGRLEEPWPDTADGAAPGA
;
A
#
# COMPACT_ATOMS: atom_id res chain seq x y z
N MET A 1 6.78 16.52 -2.99
CA MET A 1 5.42 16.28 -2.45
C MET A 1 5.62 15.75 -1.06
N ASP A 2 4.90 16.31 -0.11
CA ASP A 2 4.93 15.86 1.28
C ASP A 2 4.14 14.56 1.38
N VAL A 3 4.77 13.51 1.89
CA VAL A 3 4.18 12.15 2.02
C VAL A 3 2.97 12.20 2.96
N GLU A 4 3.02 13.12 3.91
CA GLU A 4 2.02 13.44 4.92
C GLU A 4 0.73 14.02 4.30
N ASP A 5 0.82 14.60 3.10
CA ASP A 5 -0.35 15.13 2.36
C ASP A 5 -0.93 14.10 1.38
N VAL A 6 -0.46 12.85 1.36
CA VAL A 6 -0.96 11.83 0.44
C VAL A 6 -1.89 10.86 1.17
N LEU A 7 -3.09 10.68 0.61
CA LEU A 7 -3.99 9.59 0.96
C LEU A 7 -3.94 8.52 -0.14
N VAL A 8 -3.77 7.26 0.26
CA VAL A 8 -3.99 6.10 -0.59
C VAL A 8 -5.44 5.67 -0.48
N VAL A 9 -6.03 5.31 -1.62
CA VAL A 9 -7.42 4.85 -1.68
C VAL A 9 -7.43 3.37 -1.97
N ILE A 10 -8.07 2.60 -1.11
CA ILE A 10 -8.23 1.15 -1.21
C ILE A 10 -9.67 0.87 -1.62
N ALA A 11 -9.86 0.15 -2.73
CA ALA A 11 -11.20 -0.26 -3.15
C ALA A 11 -11.74 -1.33 -2.20
N HIS A 12 -12.98 -1.14 -1.75
CA HIS A 12 -13.68 -2.14 -0.95
C HIS A 12 -15.15 -2.22 -1.40
N PRO A 13 -15.80 -3.42 -1.37
CA PRO A 13 -17.13 -3.61 -1.95
C PRO A 13 -18.22 -2.69 -1.38
N SER A 14 -18.09 -2.32 -0.11
CA SER A 14 -19.04 -1.43 0.59
C SER A 14 -18.69 0.06 0.49
N GLY A 15 -17.66 0.41 -0.29
CA GLY A 15 -17.14 1.77 -0.41
C GLY A 15 -15.62 1.82 -0.26
N ASP A 16 -14.99 2.80 -0.89
CA ASP A 16 -13.54 2.98 -0.82
C ASP A 16 -13.10 3.43 0.58
N VAL A 17 -11.90 3.00 0.98
CA VAL A 17 -11.25 3.41 2.23
C VAL A 17 -10.05 4.29 1.90
N GLU A 18 -9.88 5.38 2.62
CA GLU A 18 -8.75 6.29 2.49
C GLU A 18 -7.84 6.17 3.70
N VAL A 19 -6.54 6.01 3.44
CA VAL A 19 -5.52 5.83 4.48
C VAL A 19 -4.36 6.79 4.20
N PRO A 20 -3.76 7.45 5.20
CA PRO A 20 -2.51 8.18 5.02
C PRO A 20 -1.42 7.30 4.40
N LEU A 21 -0.66 7.84 3.46
CA LEU A 21 0.44 7.11 2.83
C LEU A 21 1.49 6.68 3.87
N THR A 22 1.71 7.49 4.92
CA THR A 22 2.58 7.15 6.04
C THR A 22 2.15 5.87 6.75
N ASP A 23 0.84 5.75 7.02
CA ASP A 23 0.28 4.61 7.74
C ASP A 23 0.32 3.36 6.85
N TRP A 24 0.02 3.53 5.56
CA TRP A 24 0.16 2.47 4.57
C TRP A 24 1.60 1.98 4.44
N ILE A 25 2.59 2.87 4.45
CA ILE A 25 4.01 2.50 4.43
C ILE A 25 4.35 1.68 5.68
N ALA A 26 3.89 2.11 6.85
CA ALA A 26 4.20 1.47 8.11
C ALA A 26 3.54 0.09 8.28
N THR A 27 2.31 -0.08 7.78
CA THR A 27 1.46 -1.25 8.13
C THR A 27 1.03 -2.09 6.93
N GLY A 28 1.01 -1.49 5.74
CA GLY A 28 0.64 -2.16 4.50
C GLY A 28 -0.77 -2.75 4.51
N PRO A 29 -0.99 -3.85 3.77
CA PRO A 29 -2.27 -4.53 3.72
C PRO A 29 -2.60 -5.37 4.97
N GLY A 30 -1.65 -5.51 5.90
CA GLY A 30 -1.73 -6.45 7.01
C GLY A 30 -2.06 -7.88 6.54
N PRO A 31 -2.98 -8.60 7.21
CA PRO A 31 -3.30 -9.99 6.86
C PRO A 31 -3.94 -10.15 5.46
N ARG A 32 -4.43 -9.06 4.86
CA ARG A 32 -5.13 -9.09 3.57
C ARG A 32 -4.15 -8.93 2.41
N ARG A 33 -3.29 -9.93 2.18
CA ARG A 33 -2.13 -9.89 1.27
C ARG A 33 -2.33 -9.33 -0.14
N LEU A 34 -3.55 -9.36 -0.68
CA LEU A 34 -3.85 -8.90 -2.04
C LEU A 34 -4.45 -7.49 -2.09
N VAL A 35 -4.64 -6.84 -0.95
CA VAL A 35 -5.13 -5.46 -0.87
C VAL A 35 -4.06 -4.51 -1.38
N ARG A 36 -4.47 -3.60 -2.26
CA ARG A 36 -3.59 -2.60 -2.86
C ARG A 36 -4.31 -1.25 -2.99
N PRO A 37 -3.57 -0.14 -3.01
CA PRO A 37 -4.09 1.15 -3.44
C PRO A 37 -4.57 1.08 -4.90
N VAL A 38 -5.74 1.65 -5.16
CA VAL A 38 -6.28 1.82 -6.52
C VAL A 38 -6.20 3.26 -7.00
N ARG A 39 -6.10 4.23 -6.08
CA ARG A 39 -5.90 5.65 -6.36
C ARG A 39 -5.03 6.28 -5.27
N ALA A 40 -4.49 7.45 -5.57
CA ALA A 40 -3.92 8.36 -4.58
C ALA A 40 -4.58 9.73 -4.74
N ARG A 41 -4.67 10.50 -3.64
CA ARG A 41 -5.12 11.89 -3.69
C ARG A 41 -4.39 12.74 -2.66
N ALA A 42 -4.30 14.05 -2.94
CA ALA A 42 -3.84 15.01 -1.96
C ALA A 42 -4.90 15.18 -0.86
N ARG A 43 -4.48 15.17 0.41
CA ARG A 43 -5.35 15.36 1.57
C ARG A 43 -5.87 16.79 1.62
N SER A 44 -4.97 17.76 1.44
CA SER A 44 -5.23 19.21 1.48
C SER A 44 -6.22 19.70 0.42
N THR A 45 -6.13 19.19 -0.79
CA THR A 45 -6.87 19.70 -1.96
C THR A 45 -7.89 18.72 -2.53
N GLY A 46 -7.88 17.46 -2.11
CA GLY A 46 -8.70 16.40 -2.70
C GLY A 46 -8.30 16.01 -4.13
N ARG A 47 -7.28 16.65 -4.70
CA ARG A 47 -6.86 16.41 -6.09
C ARG A 47 -6.37 14.98 -6.27
N ARG A 48 -6.83 14.30 -7.31
CA ARG A 48 -6.32 12.98 -7.71
C ARG A 48 -4.84 13.08 -8.07
N LEU A 49 -4.06 12.12 -7.59
CA LEU A 49 -2.63 11.99 -7.84
C LEU A 49 -2.37 10.71 -8.63
N PRO A 50 -1.32 10.67 -9.45
CA PRO A 50 -0.91 9.42 -10.09
C PRO A 50 -0.45 8.43 -9.02
N LEU A 51 -0.69 7.13 -9.23
CA LEU A 51 -0.21 6.08 -8.30
C LEU A 51 1.32 6.07 -8.15
N SER A 52 2.05 6.69 -9.07
CA SER A 52 3.50 6.82 -8.99
C SER A 52 4.00 7.62 -7.78
N VAL A 53 3.14 8.41 -7.12
CA VAL A 53 3.48 9.06 -5.84
C VAL A 53 3.68 8.06 -4.71
N ILE A 54 3.09 6.87 -4.81
CA ILE A 54 3.36 5.75 -3.90
C ILE A 54 4.66 5.09 -4.39
N PRO A 55 5.71 4.99 -3.56
CA PRO A 55 6.95 4.34 -3.96
C PRO A 55 6.67 2.90 -4.37
N LEU A 56 7.33 2.43 -5.44
CA LEU A 56 7.03 1.14 -6.07
C LEU A 56 6.97 -0.01 -5.06
N ARG A 57 7.93 -0.09 -4.12
CA ARG A 57 7.96 -1.11 -3.06
C ARG A 57 6.66 -1.22 -2.27
N TYR A 58 5.92 -0.13 -2.08
CA TYR A 58 4.69 -0.08 -1.27
C TYR A 58 3.39 -0.14 -2.09
N ARG A 59 3.42 -0.44 -3.39
CA ARG A 59 2.17 -0.47 -4.19
C ARG A 59 1.36 -1.74 -4.06
N ASN A 60 1.98 -2.83 -3.62
CA ASN A 60 1.40 -4.18 -3.59
C ASN A 60 0.69 -4.61 -4.89
N ASP A 61 1.19 -4.14 -6.03
CA ASP A 61 0.65 -4.48 -7.35
C ASP A 61 1.49 -5.56 -8.03
N GLY A 62 1.18 -5.90 -9.28
CA GLY A 62 1.95 -6.91 -10.01
C GLY A 62 3.40 -6.51 -10.24
N GLU A 63 3.66 -5.21 -10.43
CA GLU A 63 5.00 -4.68 -10.71
C GLU A 63 5.87 -4.76 -9.44
N SER A 64 5.36 -4.27 -8.31
CA SER A 64 6.08 -4.28 -7.04
C SER A 64 6.35 -5.70 -6.56
N ARG A 65 5.35 -6.59 -6.61
CA ARG A 65 5.49 -7.98 -6.18
C ARG A 65 6.47 -8.76 -7.06
N ARG A 66 6.48 -8.50 -8.37
CA ARG A 66 7.48 -9.11 -9.27
C ARG A 66 8.89 -8.62 -8.93
N ALA A 67 9.07 -7.32 -8.74
CA ALA A 67 10.37 -6.76 -8.38
C ALA A 67 10.89 -7.28 -7.03
N ILE A 68 10.00 -7.52 -6.05
CA ILE A 68 10.35 -8.17 -4.77
C ILE A 68 10.75 -9.64 -5.00
N ALA A 69 9.94 -10.40 -5.75
CA ALA A 69 10.24 -11.81 -6.04
C ALA A 69 11.54 -12.01 -6.82
N GLU A 70 11.91 -11.03 -7.65
CA GLU A 70 13.17 -11.00 -8.41
C GLU A 70 14.37 -10.48 -7.57
N GLY A 71 14.16 -10.13 -6.29
CA GLY A 71 15.20 -9.61 -5.40
C GLY A 71 15.67 -8.18 -5.74
N ARG A 72 14.94 -7.45 -6.60
CA ARG A 72 15.26 -6.06 -6.96
C ARG A 72 14.76 -5.04 -5.93
N LEU A 73 13.76 -5.43 -5.14
CA LEU A 73 13.22 -4.64 -4.03
C LEU A 73 13.15 -5.52 -2.79
N GLU A 74 13.33 -4.89 -1.63
CA GLU A 74 13.09 -5.52 -0.34
C GLU A 74 11.58 -5.62 -0.09
N GLU A 75 11.12 -6.73 0.50
CA GLU A 75 9.74 -6.90 0.96
C GLU A 75 9.46 -5.88 2.08
N PRO A 76 8.58 -4.88 1.86
CA PRO A 76 8.35 -3.83 2.85
C PRO A 76 7.62 -4.29 4.10
N TRP A 77 6.86 -5.40 4.06
CA TRP A 77 5.99 -5.83 5.15
C TRP A 77 6.19 -7.31 5.50
N PRO A 78 7.08 -7.63 6.47
CA PRO A 78 7.46 -9.00 6.78
C PRO A 78 6.29 -9.87 7.25
N ASP A 79 5.31 -9.29 7.97
CA ASP A 79 4.13 -10.02 8.47
C ASP A 79 3.13 -10.41 7.35
N THR A 80 3.30 -9.87 6.15
CA THR A 80 2.53 -10.27 4.96
C THR A 80 3.15 -11.48 4.27
N ALA A 81 4.36 -11.91 4.65
CA ALA A 81 5.03 -13.08 4.09
C ALA A 81 4.66 -14.36 4.86
N ASP A 82 4.46 -14.29 6.17
CA ASP A 82 4.31 -15.49 7.00
C ASP A 82 2.85 -15.90 7.23
N GLY A 83 2.51 -17.12 6.86
CA GLY A 83 1.25 -17.75 7.24
C GLY A 83 1.28 -18.21 8.71
N ALA A 84 2.03 -17.53 9.57
CA ALA A 84 2.14 -17.86 10.97
C ALA A 84 0.88 -17.36 11.68
N ALA A 85 -0.08 -18.26 11.84
CA ALA A 85 -1.02 -18.14 12.94
C ALA A 85 -0.23 -17.86 14.24
N PRO A 86 -0.55 -16.83 15.02
CA PRO A 86 -0.11 -16.82 16.40
C PRO A 86 -0.86 -17.97 17.09
N GLY A 87 -0.10 -18.90 17.66
CA GLY A 87 -0.66 -19.86 18.59
C GLY A 87 -1.41 -19.10 19.68
N ALA A 88 -2.68 -19.46 19.85
CA ALA A 88 -3.49 -19.23 21.02
C ALA A 88 -4.47 -20.41 21.14
#